data_AF-A0A090WM59-F1
#
_entry.id   AF-A0A090WM59-F1
#
_cell.length_a   1.000
_cell.length_b   1.000
_cell.length_c   1.000
_cell.angle_alpha   90.00
_cell.angle_beta   90.00
_cell.angle_gamma   90.00
#
_symmetry.space_group_name_H-M   'P 1'
#
loop_
_entity.id
_entity.type
_entity.pdbx_description
1 polymer ?
#
loop_
_entity_poly.entity_id
_entity_poly.type
_entity_poly.pdbx_seq_one_letter_code
_entity_poly.pdbx_strand_id
1 'polypeptide(L)'
;MKNQNGGRYTKKGNVIYAHVFDWPKDGVLKLNKEIKVKKATLLSAPGKTLNALATSRDVLVDVPMLAPDATVSVVKIELAN
;
A
#
# COMPACT_ATOMS: atom_id res chain seq x y z
N MET A 1 8.01 -10.42 -2.71
CA MET A 1 7.27 -10.18 -3.97
C MET A 1 7.54 -8.75 -4.44
N LYS A 2 7.73 -8.53 -5.75
CA LYS A 2 7.77 -7.18 -6.33
C LYS A 2 6.34 -6.61 -6.34
N ASN A 3 6.19 -5.31 -6.11
CA ASN A 3 4.92 -4.61 -6.34
C ASN A 3 4.90 -3.97 -7.74
N GLN A 4 3.71 -3.59 -8.22
CA GLN A 4 3.54 -3.10 -9.59
C GLN A 4 4.13 -1.69 -9.83
N ASN A 5 4.48 -0.96 -8.77
CA ASN A 5 5.01 0.41 -8.80
C ASN A 5 6.52 0.43 -8.46
N GLY A 6 7.30 -0.53 -8.97
CA GLY A 6 8.77 -0.55 -8.79
C GLY A 6 9.24 -0.90 -7.36
N GLY A 7 8.34 -1.29 -6.48
CA GLY A 7 8.60 -1.51 -5.06
C GLY A 7 8.63 -2.94 -4.58
N ARG A 8 8.69 -3.09 -3.25
CA ARG A 8 8.89 -4.37 -2.58
C ARG A 8 7.89 -4.55 -1.45
N TYR A 9 7.44 -5.79 -1.26
CA TYR A 9 6.68 -6.19 -0.10
C TYR A 9 7.55 -6.92 0.91
N THR A 10 7.42 -6.58 2.19
CA THR A 10 7.84 -7.41 3.32
C THR A 10 6.62 -7.81 4.15
N LYS A 11 6.68 -8.92 4.89
CA LYS A 11 5.56 -9.45 5.68
C LYS A 11 6.02 -9.79 7.09
N LYS A 12 5.25 -9.38 8.10
CA LYS A 12 5.43 -9.77 9.50
C LYS A 12 4.06 -10.17 10.08
N GLY A 13 3.90 -11.45 10.39
CA GLY A 13 2.59 -11.99 10.81
C GLY A 13 1.52 -11.69 9.76
N ASN A 14 0.43 -11.04 10.18
CA ASN A 14 -0.67 -10.68 9.30
C ASN A 14 -0.58 -9.27 8.70
N VAL A 15 0.63 -8.70 8.67
CA VAL A 15 0.89 -7.35 8.16
C VAL A 15 1.85 -7.42 6.98
N ILE A 16 1.49 -6.76 5.89
CA ILE A 16 2.36 -6.48 4.75
C ILE A 16 2.83 -5.02 4.83
N TYR A 17 4.10 -4.77 4.56
CA TYR A 17 4.65 -3.44 4.36
C TYR A 17 5.01 -3.29 2.88
N ALA A 18 4.27 -2.42 2.19
CA ALA A 18 4.52 -2.07 0.81
C ALA A 18 5.48 -0.88 0.77
N HIS A 19 6.72 -1.15 0.39
CA HIS A 19 7.71 -0.11 0.11
C HIS A 19 7.47 0.40 -1.31
N VAL A 20 7.16 1.69 -1.42
CA VAL A 20 6.83 2.38 -2.67
C VAL A 20 7.96 3.38 -2.94
N PHE A 21 8.81 3.05 -3.92
CA PHE A 21 9.87 3.96 -4.39
C PHE A 21 9.31 4.93 -5.42
N ASP A 22 8.52 4.43 -6.38
CA ASP A 22 7.85 5.25 -7.37
C ASP A 22 6.43 5.58 -6.89
N TRP A 23 6.32 6.67 -6.13
CA TRP A 23 5.04 7.11 -5.58
C TRP A 23 4.05 7.49 -6.70
N PRO A 24 2.80 6.97 -6.65
CA PRO A 24 1.82 7.23 -7.70
C PRO A 24 1.36 8.70 -7.68
N LYS A 25 1.60 9.42 -8.78
CA LYS A 25 1.22 10.84 -8.93
C LYS A 25 -0.29 11.06 -9.05
N ASP A 26 -1.03 10.03 -9.46
CA ASP A 26 -2.50 10.00 -9.53
C ASP A 26 -3.16 9.71 -8.18
N GLY A 27 -2.37 9.47 -7.12
CA GLY A 27 -2.88 9.18 -5.78
C GLY A 27 -3.45 7.76 -5.64
N VAL A 28 -3.16 6.85 -6.58
CA VAL A 28 -3.67 5.47 -6.52
C VAL A 28 -2.51 4.47 -6.54
N LEU A 29 -2.30 3.80 -5.41
CA LEU A 29 -1.36 2.69 -5.32
C LEU A 29 -2.04 1.39 -5.74
N LYS A 30 -1.47 0.71 -6.74
CA LYS A 30 -1.95 -0.59 -7.20
C LYS A 30 -1.22 -1.72 -6.48
N LEU A 31 -1.99 -2.59 -5.83
CA LEU A 31 -1.51 -3.77 -5.16
C LEU A 31 -1.96 -5.02 -5.90
N ASN A 32 -1.21 -6.12 -5.72
CA ASN A 32 -1.63 -7.42 -6.22
C ASN A 32 -3.02 -7.80 -5.67
N LYS A 33 -3.93 -8.25 -6.54
CA LYS A 33 -5.29 -8.71 -6.18
C LYS A 33 -5.37 -9.76 -5.08
N GLU A 34 -4.31 -10.53 -4.85
CA GLU A 34 -4.25 -11.55 -3.80
C GLU A 34 -4.13 -10.95 -2.39
N ILE A 35 -3.80 -9.65 -2.28
CA ILE A 35 -3.71 -8.96 -1.00
C ILE A 35 -5.12 -8.64 -0.49
N LYS A 36 -5.60 -9.45 0.44
CA LYS A 36 -6.87 -9.21 1.14
C LYS A 36 -6.70 -8.11 2.19
N VAL A 37 -7.01 -6.86 1.84
CA VAL A 37 -6.83 -5.71 2.74
C VAL A 37 -7.95 -5.66 3.78
N LYS A 38 -7.59 -5.72 5.07
CA LYS A 38 -8.48 -5.36 6.19
C LYS A 38 -8.35 -3.88 6.55
N LYS A 39 -7.13 -3.37 6.57
CA LYS A 39 -6.82 -1.96 6.86
C LYS A 39 -5.53 -1.55 6.16
N ALA A 40 -5.53 -0.39 5.53
CA ALA A 40 -4.33 0.22 4.97
C ALA A 40 -4.05 1.56 5.67
N THR A 41 -2.78 1.85 5.95
CA THR A 41 -2.33 3.09 6.58
C THR A 41 -0.96 3.47 6.05
N LEU A 42 -0.59 4.74 6.11
CA LEU A 42 0.81 5.14 5.98
C LEU A 42 1.57 4.73 7.25
N LEU A 43 2.79 4.20 7.10
CA LEU A 43 3.61 3.85 8.25
C LEU A 43 3.96 5.08 9.09
N SER A 44 4.16 6.24 8.44
CA SER A 44 4.42 7.53 9.10
C SER A 44 3.18 8.19 9.72
N ALA A 45 1.97 7.74 9.35
CA ALA A 45 0.70 8.28 9.86
C ALA A 45 -0.32 7.16 10.15
N PRO A 46 -0.06 6.29 11.15
CA PRO A 46 -0.87 5.10 11.42
C PRO A 46 -2.31 5.42 11.91
N GLY A 47 -2.57 6.67 12.34
CA GLY A 47 -3.89 7.14 12.74
C GLY A 47 -4.86 7.40 11.58
N LYS A 48 -4.37 7.47 10.34
CA LYS A 48 -5.20 7.73 9.15
C LYS A 48 -5.33 6.47 8.30
N THR A 49 -6.53 5.92 8.25
CA THR A 49 -6.87 4.80 7.36
C THR A 49 -6.94 5.31 5.92
N LEU A 50 -6.45 4.48 5.00
CA LEU A 50 -6.54 4.68 3.56
C LEU A 50 -7.68 3.84 3.00
N ASN A 51 -8.39 4.37 2.01
CA ASN A 51 -9.43 3.61 1.33
C ASN A 51 -8.78 2.54 0.45
N ALA A 52 -9.37 1.35 0.44
CA ALA A 52 -8.94 0.26 -0.41
C ALA A 52 -10.14 -0.34 -1.13
N LEU A 53 -10.00 -0.55 -2.45
CA LEU A 53 -11.01 -1.16 -3.30
C LEU A 53 -10.41 -2.36 -4.02
N ALA A 54 -10.93 -3.55 -3.72
CA ALA A 54 -10.60 -4.74 -4.49
C ALA A 54 -11.35 -4.73 -5.82
N THR A 55 -10.62 -5.01 -6.90
CA THR A 55 -11.16 -5.17 -8.26
C THR A 55 -10.83 -6.56 -8.78
N SER A 56 -11.28 -6.90 -9.99
CA SER A 56 -10.92 -8.17 -10.64
C SER A 56 -9.43 -8.30 -10.99
N ARG A 57 -8.71 -7.17 -11.09
CA ARG A 57 -7.30 -7.13 -11.52
C ARG A 57 -6.34 -6.83 -10.39
N ASP A 58 -6.69 -5.87 -9.54
CA ASP A 58 -5.81 -5.30 -8.51
C ASP A 58 -6.60 -4.90 -7.26
N VAL A 59 -5.89 -4.58 -6.18
CA VAL A 59 -6.45 -3.76 -5.09
C VAL A 59 -5.93 -2.34 -5.24
N LEU A 60 -6.85 -1.39 -5.38
CA LEU A 60 -6.56 0.04 -5.48
C LEU A 60 -6.57 0.64 -4.08
N VAL A 61 -5.51 1.33 -3.70
CA VAL A 61 -5.42 2.04 -2.41
C VAL A 61 -5.23 3.52 -2.67
N ASP A 62 -6.14 4.33 -2.14
CA ASP A 62 -6.04 5.78 -2.21
C ASP A 62 -4.89 6.23 -1.30
N VAL A 63 -3.92 6.94 -1.88
CA VAL A 63 -2.76 7.48 -1.16
C VAL A 63 -2.67 8.99 -1.39
N PRO A 64 -2.02 9.76 -0.50
CA PRO A 64 -1.81 11.18 -0.74
C PRO A 64 -1.11 11.46 -2.06
N MET A 65 -1.42 12.60 -2.69
CA MET A 65 -0.76 13.01 -3.94
C MET A 65 0.75 13.22 -3.79
N LEU A 66 1.20 13.60 -2.59
CA LEU A 66 2.61 13.78 -2.25
C LEU A 66 3.11 12.60 -1.42
N ALA A 67 4.29 12.09 -1.77
CA ALA A 67 4.96 11.04 -1.02
C ALA A 67 5.26 11.52 0.41
N PRO A 68 4.88 10.75 1.45
CA PRO A 68 5.21 11.10 2.84
C PRO A 68 6.71 11.11 3.15
N ASP A 69 7.51 10.37 2.39
CA ASP A 69 8.96 10.27 2.53
C ASP A 69 9.62 10.40 1.15
N ALA A 70 10.74 11.13 1.09
CA ALA A 70 11.45 11.46 -0.14
C ALA A 70 12.22 10.29 -0.76
N THR A 71 12.61 9.28 0.04
CA THR A 71 13.41 8.13 -0.41
C THR A 71 12.55 6.88 -0.58
N VAL A 72 11.75 6.54 0.45
CA VAL A 72 10.81 5.43 0.33
C VAL A 72 9.62 5.63 1.24
N SER A 73 8.44 5.61 0.65
CA SER A 73 7.19 5.67 1.41
C SER A 73 6.67 4.27 1.67
N VAL A 74 6.17 4.01 2.88
CA VAL A 74 5.70 2.69 3.28
C VAL A 74 4.22 2.71 3.60
N VAL A 75 3.45 1.86 2.92
CA VAL A 75 2.04 1.58 3.26
C VAL A 75 1.99 0.30 4.08
N LYS A 76 1.50 0.40 5.32
CA LYS A 76 1.22 -0.73 6.20
C LYS A 76 -0.17 -1.27 5.90
N ILE A 77 -0.25 -2.56 5.58
CA ILE A 77 -1.47 -3.27 5.21
C ILE A 77 -1.69 -4.40 6.20
N GLU A 78 -2.76 -4.30 6.98
CA GLU A 78 -3.25 -5.41 7.80
C GLU A 78 -4.14 -6.29 6.94
N LEU A 79 -3.88 -7.59 6.92
CA LEU A 79 -4.62 -8.53 6.09
C LEU A 79 -5.93 -8.95 6.76
N ALA A 80 -6.94 -9.22 5.93
CA ALA A 80 -8.11 -9.97 6.35
C ALA A 80 -7.74 -11.45 6.38
N ASN A 81 -8.04 -12.14 7.48
CA ASN A 81 -7.87 -13.59 7.60
C ASN A 81 -8.74 -14.32 6.56
#